data_AF-A0A9E3Z9G8-F1
#
_entry.id   AF-A0A9E3Z9G8-F1
#
_cell.length_a   1.000
_cell.length_b   1.000
_cell.length_c   1.000
_cell.angle_alpha   90.00
_cell.angle_beta   90.00
_cell.angle_gamma   90.00
#
_symmetry.space_group_name_H-M   'P 1'
#
loop_
_entity.id
_entity.type
_entity.pdbx_description
1 polymer ?
#
loop_
_entity_poly.entity_id
_entity_poly.type
_entity_poly.pdbx_seq_one_letter_code
_entity_poly.pdbx_strand_id
1 'polypeptide(L)' 'DAVPAAGAALDTAGGPVRDPADPASWGPVPRNAPCPCGSGRKYKQCHGQIA' A
#
# COMPACT_ATOMS: atom_id res chain seq x y z
N ASP A 1 -24.38 8.58 -24.26
CA ASP A 1 -23.71 7.28 -24.13
C ASP A 1 -22.81 7.29 -22.91
N ALA A 2 -22.89 6.25 -22.08
CA ALA A 2 -22.61 6.28 -20.64
C ALA A 2 -21.13 6.20 -20.26
N VAL A 3 -20.75 6.97 -19.23
CA VAL A 3 -19.46 6.86 -18.51
C VAL A 3 -19.66 5.84 -17.38
N PRO A 4 -18.96 4.69 -17.34
CA PRO A 4 -18.93 3.91 -16.11
C PRO A 4 -17.99 4.57 -15.10
N ALA A 5 -18.56 4.92 -13.96
CA ALA A 5 -17.87 5.27 -12.72
C ALA A 5 -17.31 4.01 -12.03
N ALA A 6 -16.35 4.24 -11.12
CA ALA A 6 -15.60 3.31 -10.25
C ALA A 6 -14.35 2.68 -10.92
N GLY A 7 -13.12 3.10 -10.62
CA GLY A 7 -12.59 3.55 -9.33
C GLY A 7 -11.76 2.45 -8.66
N ALA A 8 -10.80 1.86 -9.38
CA ALA A 8 -9.69 1.16 -8.75
C ALA A 8 -8.52 2.14 -8.74
N ALA A 9 -8.39 2.89 -7.65
CA ALA A 9 -7.18 3.66 -7.39
C ALA A 9 -6.04 2.66 -7.20
N LEU A 10 -5.39 2.31 -8.30
CA LEU A 10 -4.16 1.55 -8.29
C LEU A 10 -3.18 2.36 -7.43
N ASP A 11 -2.63 1.75 -6.38
CA ASP A 11 -1.42 2.27 -5.75
C ASP A 11 -0.37 2.50 -6.84
N THR A 12 0.57 3.43 -6.63
CA THR A 12 1.63 3.74 -7.60
C THR A 12 2.42 2.49 -8.06
N ALA A 13 2.33 1.36 -7.35
CA ALA A 13 2.87 0.06 -7.75
C ALA A 13 1.90 -0.88 -8.52
N GLY A 14 0.71 -0.45 -8.92
CA GLY A 14 -0.23 -1.22 -9.75
C GLY A 14 -0.84 -2.47 -9.10
N GLY A 15 -0.70 -2.62 -7.78
CA GLY A 15 -1.26 -3.75 -7.01
C GLY A 15 -2.64 -3.47 -6.42
N PRO A 16 -3.34 -4.51 -5.90
CA PRO A 16 -4.58 -4.31 -5.14
C PRO A 16 -4.31 -3.33 -3.98
N VAL A 17 -5.26 -2.42 -3.74
CA VAL A 17 -5.19 -1.46 -2.63
C VAL A 17 -5.02 -2.24 -1.33
N ARG A 18 -3.86 -2.08 -0.72
CA ARG A 18 -3.53 -2.62 0.60
C ARG A 18 -4.19 -1.72 1.63
N ASP A 19 -5.01 -2.28 2.52
CA ASP A 19 -5.75 -1.47 3.49
C ASP A 19 -4.79 -0.89 4.55
N PRO A 20 -4.56 0.43 4.63
CA PRO A 20 -3.60 1.01 5.57
C PRO A 20 -3.88 0.69 7.04
N ALA A 21 -5.13 0.34 7.39
CA ALA A 21 -5.54 -0.01 8.74
C ALA A 21 -5.37 -1.50 9.06
N ASP A 22 -5.25 -2.36 8.05
CA ASP A 22 -5.06 -3.80 8.22
C ASP A 22 -3.71 -4.27 7.63
N PRO A 23 -2.64 -4.33 8.43
CA PRO A 23 -1.33 -4.78 7.96
C PRO A 23 -1.30 -6.25 7.52
N ALA A 24 -2.25 -7.09 7.94
CA ALA A 24 -2.33 -8.47 7.49
C ALA A 24 -2.76 -8.57 6.01
N SER A 25 -3.52 -7.58 5.51
CA SER A 25 -3.94 -7.50 4.11
C SER A 25 -2.80 -7.20 3.12
N TRP A 26 -1.65 -6.71 3.62
CA TRP A 26 -0.59 -6.18 2.77
C TRP A 26 0.22 -7.26 2.03
N GLY A 27 0.20 -8.49 2.56
CA GLY A 27 1.07 -9.56 2.11
C GLY A 27 2.56 -9.21 2.29
N PRO A 28 3.47 -9.84 1.51
CA PRO A 28 4.89 -9.52 1.57
C PRO A 28 5.17 -8.12 1.01
N VAL A 29 5.54 -7.19 1.89
CA VAL A 29 5.95 -5.82 1.53
C VAL A 29 7.47 -5.75 1.44
N PRO A 30 8.06 -5.29 0.31
CA PRO A 30 9.49 -5.11 0.19
C PRO A 30 10.00 -4.08 1.22
N ARG A 31 11.07 -4.41 1.95
CA ARG A 31 11.64 -3.56 3.02
C ARG A 31 12.04 -2.15 2.56
N ASN A 32 12.38 -1.95 1.29
CA ASN A 32 12.74 -0.64 0.74
C ASN A 32 11.60 0.12 0.05
N ALA A 33 10.43 -0.51 -0.15
CA ALA A 33 9.27 0.13 -0.77
C ALA A 33 8.66 1.20 0.15
N PRO A 34 7.91 2.18 -0.38
CA PRO A 34 7.09 3.07 0.44
C PRO A 34 6.14 2.26 1.33
N CYS A 35 5.97 2.71 2.57
CA CYS A 35 5.12 2.03 3.54
C CYS A 35 3.64 2.19 3.13
N PRO A 36 2.88 1.09 3.00
CA PRO A 36 1.48 1.13 2.58
C PRO A 36 0.54 1.87 3.55
N CYS A 37 1.01 2.19 4.77
CA CYS A 37 0.28 3.04 5.71
C CYS A 37 0.23 4.54 5.32
N GLY A 38 0.85 4.94 4.19
CA GLY A 38 0.84 6.32 3.71
C GLY A 38 1.78 7.29 4.42
N SER A 39 2.68 6.81 5.30
CA SER A 39 3.60 7.67 6.07
C SER A 39 4.71 8.35 5.26
N GLY A 40 4.86 8.00 3.97
CA GLY A 40 5.96 8.46 3.12
C GLY A 40 7.34 7.86 3.48
N ARG A 41 7.43 7.05 4.55
CA ARG A 41 8.66 6.36 4.97
C ARG A 41 8.81 5.03 4.24
N LYS A 42 10.03 4.51 4.15
CA LYS A 42 10.26 3.12 3.66
C LYS A 42 9.69 2.11 4.64
N TYR A 43 9.20 0.97 4.16
CA TYR A 43 8.62 -0.08 5.02
C TYR A 43 9.55 -0.48 6.17
N LYS A 44 10.86 -0.69 5.93
CA LYS A 44 11.84 -1.03 6.97
C LYS A 44 12.09 0.05 8.02
N GLN A 45 11.70 1.29 7.73
CA GLN A 45 11.83 2.44 8.62
C GLN A 45 10.49 2.76 9.31
N CYS A 46 9.45 1.95 9.10
CA CYS A 46 8.12 2.15 9.62
C CYS A 46 7.60 0.82 10.16
N HIS A 47 6.51 0.27 9.62
CA HIS A 47 5.89 -0.98 10.11
C HIS A 47 6.73 -2.25 9.89
N GLY A 48 7.74 -2.21 9.03
CA GLY A 48 8.73 -3.27 8.85
C GLY A 48 10.02 -3.03 9.62
N GLN A 49 10.03 -2.13 10.61
CA GLN A 49 11.17 -1.92 11.50
C GLN A 49 11.33 -3.16 12.38
N ILE A 50 12.51 -3.76 12.32
CA ILE A 50 12.90 -4.84 13.22
C ILE A 50 13.76 -4.16 14.29
N ALA A 51 13.44 -4.42 15.56
CA ALA A 51 14.21 -3.95 16.71
C ALA A 51 15.66 -4.44 16.67
#